data_AF-A0A917FY03-F1
#
_entry.id   AF-A0A917FY03-F1
#
_cell.length_a   1.000
_cell.length_b   1.000
_cell.length_c   1.000
_cell.angle_alpha   90.00
_cell.angle_beta   90.00
_cell.angle_gamma   90.00
#
_symmetry.space_group_name_H-M   'P 1'
#
loop_
_entity.id
_entity.type
_entity.pdbx_description
1 polymer ?
#
loop_
_entity_poly.entity_id
_entity_poly.type
_entity_poly.pdbx_seq_one_letter_code
_entity_poly.pdbx_strand_id
1 'polypeptide(L)'
;MTDLTGNIVLGANQYGKAENRVVRIYRDAPRHEIHDINVSSALRGDFSAAHLAGDQSEVLPTDTQKQTAYAYAKEKGLRNLESYGLDLGRHFVDDTVPVQSARIELEEYAWERVTVGGKEHDHTWVRKGQETRVASVTVEGKGDAQKTWVTSGFKDLVILKSTGSEFAGFLEDSYTVLEPTHDRVMATSLETRWRYTRTDVDWDATYTGAKQAMVERFADVQSLALQQTLFEMGKAVLEKYPFIAEIRMSAPNKHHFVYDLSRFGLENPNEVFNADDRPYGLIQATVERDDAPDAGPAWRTYSVVG
;
A
#
# COMPACT_ATOMS: atom_id res chain seq x y z
N MET A 1 -18.50 -0.82 -35.21
CA MET A 1 -18.78 -0.15 -33.92
C MET A 1 -20.27 0.03 -33.84
N THR A 2 -20.85 -0.25 -32.68
CA THR A 2 -22.30 -0.11 -32.47
C THR A 2 -22.51 1.12 -31.63
N ASP A 3 -23.19 2.13 -32.17
CA ASP A 3 -23.54 3.32 -31.40
C ASP A 3 -24.56 2.93 -30.32
N LEU A 4 -24.38 3.47 -29.12
CA LEU A 4 -25.26 3.23 -27.98
C LEU A 4 -26.31 4.36 -27.90
N THR A 5 -27.58 3.99 -27.76
CA THR A 5 -28.71 4.92 -27.68
C THR A 5 -29.45 4.88 -26.33
N GLY A 6 -28.89 4.16 -25.35
CA GLY A 6 -29.47 4.02 -24.03
C GLY A 6 -29.51 5.34 -23.26
N ASN A 7 -30.42 5.44 -22.29
CA ASN A 7 -30.48 6.56 -21.37
C ASN A 7 -29.18 6.66 -20.54
N ILE A 8 -28.76 7.89 -20.26
CA ILE A 8 -27.62 8.15 -19.39
C ILE A 8 -28.04 7.96 -17.93
N VAL A 9 -27.31 7.13 -17.19
CA VAL A 9 -27.58 6.79 -15.79
C VAL A 9 -26.34 7.03 -14.93
N LEU A 10 -26.55 7.39 -13.65
CA LEU A 10 -25.47 7.50 -12.67
C LEU A 10 -25.03 6.09 -12.24
N GLY A 11 -23.74 5.79 -12.39
CA GLY A 11 -23.13 4.55 -11.91
C GLY A 11 -22.64 4.63 -10.45
N ALA A 12 -21.69 3.76 -10.11
CA ALA A 12 -21.00 3.84 -8.82
C ALA A 12 -20.34 5.21 -8.64
N ASN A 13 -20.57 5.84 -7.50
CA ASN A 13 -20.03 7.15 -7.17
C ASN A 13 -19.48 7.16 -5.75
N GLN A 14 -18.55 8.08 -5.52
CA GLN A 14 -17.98 8.37 -4.22
C GLN A 14 -17.40 9.77 -4.25
N TYR A 15 -17.29 10.41 -3.09
CA TYR A 15 -16.66 11.72 -2.99
C TYR A 15 -15.99 11.87 -1.63
N GLY A 16 -15.03 12.79 -1.49
CA GLY A 16 -14.46 13.09 -0.20
C GLY A 16 -13.27 14.04 -0.27
N LYS A 17 -12.39 13.97 0.72
CA LYS A 17 -11.17 14.78 0.75
C LYS A 17 -9.94 13.90 0.69
N ALA A 18 -9.11 14.15 -0.32
CA ALA A 18 -7.86 13.46 -0.52
C ALA A 18 -6.68 14.22 0.11
N GLU A 19 -5.67 13.46 0.52
CA GLU A 19 -4.32 13.92 0.82
C GLU A 19 -4.20 15.00 1.92
N ASN A 20 -4.97 14.84 2.99
CA ASN A 20 -4.86 15.72 4.16
C ASN A 20 -3.59 15.39 4.95
N ARG A 21 -2.67 16.36 5.04
CA ARG A 21 -1.42 16.24 5.81
C ARG A 21 -1.66 16.49 7.30
N VAL A 22 -1.56 15.45 8.12
CA VAL A 22 -1.78 15.53 9.57
C VAL A 22 -0.49 15.15 10.30
N VAL A 23 0.04 16.09 11.10
CA VAL A 23 1.16 15.82 12.01
C VAL A 23 0.67 15.92 13.44
N ARG A 24 0.78 14.83 14.20
CA ARG A 24 0.43 14.76 15.61
C ARG A 24 1.69 14.63 16.46
N ILE A 25 1.94 15.64 17.28
CA ILE A 25 2.98 15.58 18.33
C ILE A 25 2.31 15.28 19.67
N TYR A 26 2.74 14.20 20.31
CA TYR A 26 2.44 13.92 21.72
C TYR A 26 3.53 14.52 22.58
N ARG A 27 3.14 15.32 23.57
CA ARG A 27 4.07 16.14 24.38
C ARG A 27 3.63 16.22 25.83
N ASP A 28 2.98 15.15 26.30
CA ASP A 28 2.52 15.01 27.68
C ASP A 28 3.71 14.74 28.64
N ALA A 29 4.88 14.36 28.10
CA ALA A 29 6.16 14.23 28.79
C ALA A 29 7.27 15.03 28.06
N PRO A 30 8.44 15.31 28.69
CA PRO A 30 9.55 16.02 28.02
C PRO A 30 10.07 15.33 26.76
N ARG A 31 9.96 14.00 26.70
CA ARG A 31 10.24 13.19 25.53
C ARG A 31 8.96 13.12 24.68
N HIS A 32 8.95 13.89 23.59
CA HIS A 32 7.83 14.00 22.68
C HIS A 32 7.79 12.82 21.72
N GLU A 33 6.62 12.44 21.19
CA GLU A 33 6.46 11.48 20.08
C GLU A 33 5.80 12.17 18.88
N ILE A 34 6.06 11.67 17.66
CA ILE A 34 5.54 12.24 16.41
C ILE A 34 4.90 11.17 15.53
N HIS A 35 3.73 11.46 14.97
CA HIS A 35 3.17 10.77 13.82
C HIS A 35 2.92 11.79 12.70
N ASP A 36 3.37 11.49 11.50
CA ASP A 36 3.20 12.30 10.29
C ASP A 36 2.51 11.42 9.25
N ILE A 37 1.31 11.81 8.84
CA ILE A 37 0.48 10.99 7.98
C ILE A 37 -0.17 11.79 6.85
N ASN A 38 -0.52 11.07 5.78
CA ASN A 38 -1.47 11.51 4.76
C ASN A 38 -2.81 10.81 5.00
N VAL A 39 -3.94 11.53 4.89
CA VAL A 39 -5.28 10.97 5.07
C VAL A 39 -6.18 11.31 3.89
N SER A 40 -6.68 10.28 3.21
CA SER A 40 -7.70 10.39 2.17
C SER A 40 -8.99 9.73 2.65
N SER A 41 -10.13 10.34 2.35
CA SER A 41 -11.47 9.86 2.69
C SER A 41 -12.37 9.85 1.45
N ALA A 42 -13.20 8.83 1.32
CA ALA A 42 -14.24 8.74 0.29
C ALA A 42 -15.52 8.11 0.88
N LEU A 43 -16.64 8.80 0.72
CA LEU A 43 -17.96 8.40 1.21
C LEU A 43 -18.82 7.89 0.06
N ARG A 44 -19.64 6.87 0.34
CA ARG A 44 -20.58 6.23 -0.59
C ARG A 44 -21.95 6.14 0.07
N GLY A 45 -23.00 6.37 -0.71
CA GLY A 45 -24.37 6.50 -0.23
C GLY A 45 -25.31 6.90 -1.35
N ASP A 46 -26.54 7.26 -1.02
CA ASP A 46 -27.44 7.86 -2.00
C ASP A 46 -27.13 9.35 -2.17
N PHE A 47 -26.33 9.65 -3.19
CA PHE A 47 -25.99 11.02 -3.60
C PHE A 47 -26.59 11.37 -4.96
N SER A 48 -27.67 10.69 -5.37
CA SER A 48 -28.26 10.85 -6.69
C SER A 48 -28.77 12.28 -6.92
N ALA A 49 -29.40 12.89 -5.92
CA ALA A 49 -29.91 14.26 -6.00
C ALA A 49 -28.78 15.30 -6.24
N ALA A 50 -27.62 15.09 -5.62
CA ALA A 50 -26.44 15.94 -5.82
C ALA A 50 -25.93 15.91 -7.26
N HIS A 51 -25.96 14.74 -7.91
CA HIS A 51 -25.48 14.57 -9.28
C HIS A 51 -26.52 14.97 -10.34
N LEU A 52 -27.78 14.58 -10.13
CA LEU A 52 -28.83 14.70 -11.14
C LEU A 52 -29.59 16.03 -11.08
N ALA A 53 -29.63 16.67 -9.90
CA ALA A 53 -30.37 17.91 -9.66
C ALA A 53 -29.51 19.02 -9.01
N GLY A 54 -28.27 18.73 -8.62
CA GLY A 54 -27.40 19.69 -7.94
C GLY A 54 -27.76 19.95 -6.47
N ASP A 55 -28.70 19.19 -5.90
CA ASP A 55 -29.11 19.34 -4.50
C ASP A 55 -28.04 18.80 -3.54
N GLN A 56 -27.47 19.69 -2.73
CA GLN A 56 -26.38 19.38 -1.81
C GLN A 56 -26.85 19.08 -0.38
N SER A 57 -28.16 18.98 -0.12
CA SER A 57 -28.74 18.79 1.22
C SER A 57 -28.20 17.56 1.97
N GLU A 58 -27.88 16.49 1.25
CA GLU A 58 -27.35 15.23 1.79
C GLU A 58 -25.80 15.13 1.67
N VAL A 59 -25.12 16.18 1.22
CA VAL A 59 -23.67 16.16 0.98
C VAL A 59 -22.93 16.71 2.20
N LEU A 60 -22.28 15.83 2.98
CA LEU A 60 -21.33 16.25 4.00
C LEU A 60 -20.15 16.96 3.31
N PRO A 61 -19.87 18.24 3.58
CA PRO A 61 -18.81 18.96 2.88
C PRO A 61 -17.46 18.26 2.98
N THR A 62 -16.70 18.23 1.89
CA THR A 62 -15.35 17.65 1.92
C THR A 62 -14.43 18.41 2.88
N ASP A 63 -14.69 19.70 3.11
CA ASP A 63 -14.00 20.47 4.14
C ASP A 63 -14.30 19.92 5.55
N THR A 64 -15.53 19.52 5.84
CA THR A 64 -15.87 18.87 7.11
C THR A 64 -15.09 17.57 7.30
N GLN A 65 -14.94 16.74 6.26
CA GLN A 65 -14.14 15.51 6.33
C GLN A 65 -12.66 15.79 6.69
N LYS A 66 -12.06 16.85 6.12
CA LYS A 66 -10.74 17.36 6.51
C LYS A 66 -10.71 17.72 7.99
N GLN A 67 -11.66 18.53 8.45
CA GLN A 67 -11.73 18.97 9.84
C GLN A 67 -11.88 17.79 10.80
N THR A 68 -12.68 16.78 10.45
CA THR A 68 -12.82 15.52 11.20
C THR A 68 -11.48 14.81 11.33
N ALA A 69 -10.68 14.69 10.26
CA ALA A 69 -9.34 14.08 10.34
C ALA A 69 -8.44 14.81 11.37
N TYR A 70 -8.34 16.14 11.31
CA TYR A 70 -7.56 16.89 12.29
C TYR A 70 -8.11 16.77 13.72
N ALA A 71 -9.43 16.79 13.90
CA ALA A 71 -10.07 16.68 15.21
C ALA A 71 -9.84 15.29 15.83
N TYR A 72 -10.03 14.22 15.05
CA TYR A 72 -9.88 12.84 15.52
C TYR A 72 -8.43 12.51 15.89
N ALA A 73 -7.44 13.07 15.18
CA ALA A 73 -6.04 12.91 15.54
C ALA A 73 -5.73 13.44 16.96
N LYS A 74 -6.52 14.40 17.47
CA LYS A 74 -6.45 14.90 18.85
C LYS A 74 -7.40 14.15 19.80
N GLU A 75 -8.64 13.91 19.41
CA GLU A 75 -9.69 13.35 20.28
C GLU A 75 -9.49 11.85 20.54
N LYS A 76 -9.33 11.06 19.48
CA LYS A 76 -9.12 9.59 19.57
C LYS A 76 -7.65 9.24 19.69
N GLY A 77 -6.80 10.11 19.14
CA GLY A 77 -5.37 9.88 19.01
C GLY A 77 -5.03 9.20 17.69
N LEU A 78 -3.80 9.42 17.27
CA LEU A 78 -3.14 8.81 16.13
C LEU A 78 -1.95 8.00 16.66
N ARG A 79 -2.17 6.73 17.01
CA ARG A 79 -1.10 5.82 17.46
C ARG A 79 -0.81 4.73 16.44
N ASN A 80 -1.87 4.18 15.83
CA ASN A 80 -1.80 3.22 14.74
C ASN A 80 -2.66 3.73 13.58
N LEU A 81 -2.20 3.56 12.34
CA LEU A 81 -2.96 3.97 11.17
C LEU A 81 -4.32 3.28 11.11
N GLU A 82 -4.34 1.97 11.29
CA GLU A 82 -5.49 1.10 11.12
C GLU A 82 -6.60 1.44 12.13
N SER A 83 -6.25 1.59 13.41
CA SER A 83 -7.21 1.99 14.45
C SER A 83 -7.76 3.40 14.21
N TYR A 84 -6.90 4.35 13.82
CA TYR A 84 -7.33 5.71 13.48
C TYR A 84 -8.26 5.74 12.26
N GLY A 85 -7.97 4.95 11.23
CA GLY A 85 -8.83 4.77 10.06
C GLY A 85 -10.17 4.12 10.39
N LEU A 86 -10.20 3.16 11.32
CA LEU A 86 -11.43 2.55 11.83
C LEU A 86 -12.31 3.57 12.55
N ASP A 87 -11.74 4.42 13.39
CA ASP A 87 -12.49 5.46 14.10
C ASP A 87 -13.10 6.48 13.14
N LEU A 88 -12.33 6.94 12.14
CA LEU A 88 -12.84 7.83 11.08
C LEU A 88 -13.93 7.16 10.24
N GLY A 89 -13.70 5.92 9.79
CA GLY A 89 -14.64 5.20 8.94
C GLY A 89 -15.98 4.97 9.64
N ARG A 90 -15.95 4.58 10.92
CA ARG A 90 -17.15 4.41 11.75
C ARG A 90 -17.88 5.73 11.93
N HIS A 91 -17.18 6.81 12.29
CA HIS A 91 -17.80 8.13 12.43
C HIS A 91 -18.59 8.55 11.20
N PHE A 92 -18.00 8.45 9.99
CA PHE A 92 -18.70 8.87 8.79
C PHE A 92 -19.92 8.00 8.48
N VAL A 93 -19.81 6.68 8.68
CA VAL A 93 -20.93 5.77 8.41
C VAL A 93 -22.03 5.91 9.46
N ASP A 94 -21.69 5.96 10.73
CA ASP A 94 -22.66 5.96 11.83
C ASP A 94 -23.33 7.33 12.00
N ASP A 95 -22.59 8.42 11.85
CA ASP A 95 -23.06 9.77 12.21
C ASP A 95 -23.57 10.59 11.01
N THR A 96 -23.34 10.14 9.77
CA THR A 96 -23.83 10.82 8.55
C THR A 96 -24.91 9.97 7.87
N VAL A 97 -26.16 10.42 7.93
CA VAL A 97 -27.36 9.64 7.53
C VAL A 97 -27.25 8.99 6.14
N PRO A 98 -26.98 9.72 5.04
CA PRO A 98 -26.96 9.14 3.69
C PRO A 98 -25.75 8.24 3.43
N VAL A 99 -24.72 8.28 4.28
CA VAL A 99 -23.49 7.49 4.11
C VAL A 99 -23.75 6.04 4.51
N GLN A 100 -23.49 5.14 3.57
CA GLN A 100 -23.60 3.69 3.72
C GLN A 100 -22.22 3.02 3.79
N SER A 101 -21.20 3.64 3.21
CA SER A 101 -19.82 3.17 3.29
C SER A 101 -18.83 4.33 3.30
N ALA A 102 -17.75 4.18 4.07
CA ALA A 102 -16.61 5.09 4.09
C ALA A 102 -15.32 4.32 3.83
N ARG A 103 -14.47 4.86 2.96
CA ARG A 103 -13.12 4.39 2.66
C ARG A 103 -12.12 5.42 3.17
N ILE A 104 -11.21 5.00 4.05
CA ILE A 104 -10.10 5.80 4.56
C ILE A 104 -8.81 5.18 4.06
N GLU A 105 -7.95 5.97 3.41
CA GLU A 105 -6.60 5.57 3.01
C GLU A 105 -5.56 6.44 3.69
N LEU A 106 -4.51 5.80 4.18
CA LEU A 106 -3.53 6.37 5.10
C LEU A 106 -2.12 6.05 4.62
N GLU A 107 -1.24 7.04 4.69
CA GLU A 107 0.19 6.86 4.52
C GLU A 107 0.90 7.37 5.76
N GLU A 108 1.87 6.62 6.29
CA GLU A 108 2.73 7.05 7.38
C GLU A 108 4.14 7.29 6.91
N TYR A 109 4.70 8.32 7.51
CA TYR A 109 5.95 8.90 7.13
C TYR A 109 6.92 8.86 8.30
N ALA A 110 7.89 7.94 8.23
CA ALA A 110 8.72 7.62 9.37
C ALA A 110 9.72 8.75 9.73
N TRP A 111 9.97 8.88 11.03
CA TRP A 111 10.94 9.81 11.59
C TRP A 111 11.84 9.04 12.56
N GLU A 112 13.11 9.40 12.63
CA GLU A 112 14.01 8.91 13.68
C GLU A 112 14.62 10.07 14.47
N ARG A 113 14.87 9.82 15.76
CA ARG A 113 15.43 10.84 16.64
C ARG A 113 16.86 11.14 16.24
N VAL A 114 17.21 12.43 16.26
CA VAL A 114 18.61 12.84 16.13
C VAL A 114 19.38 12.38 17.36
N THR A 115 20.56 11.81 17.16
CA THR A 115 21.47 11.43 18.24
C THR A 115 22.50 12.54 18.49
N VAL A 116 22.61 13.01 19.74
CA VAL A 116 23.58 14.01 20.19
C VAL A 116 24.42 13.39 21.30
N GLY A 117 25.74 13.27 21.09
CA GLY A 117 26.65 12.66 22.09
C GLY A 117 26.32 11.21 22.42
N GLY A 118 25.80 10.43 21.46
CA GLY A 118 25.41 9.03 21.65
C GLY A 118 24.05 8.81 22.32
N LYS A 119 23.29 9.88 22.61
CA LYS A 119 21.93 9.80 23.17
C LYS A 119 20.91 10.39 22.20
N GLU A 120 19.77 9.73 22.05
CA GLU A 120 18.65 10.27 21.26
C GLU A 120 18.08 11.55 21.88
N HIS A 121 17.76 12.52 21.03
CA HIS A 121 17.14 13.77 21.40
C HIS A 121 15.64 13.59 21.70
N ASP A 122 15.14 14.34 22.69
CA ASP A 122 13.78 14.17 23.19
C ASP A 122 12.69 14.70 22.25
N HIS A 123 13.04 15.62 21.35
CA HIS A 123 12.07 16.31 20.48
C HIS A 123 12.67 16.84 19.18
N THR A 124 13.71 16.17 18.66
CA THR A 124 14.30 16.49 17.34
C THR A 124 14.45 15.22 16.53
N TRP A 125 13.99 15.24 15.28
CA TRP A 125 13.98 14.10 14.38
C TRP A 125 14.52 14.48 13.00
N VAL A 126 14.97 13.46 12.26
CA VAL A 126 15.22 13.50 10.83
C VAL A 126 14.33 12.48 10.12
N ARG A 127 14.08 12.73 8.84
CA ARG A 127 13.24 11.85 8.03
C ARG A 127 13.88 10.47 7.91
N LYS A 128 13.08 9.41 8.06
CA LYS A 128 13.49 8.01 7.86
C LYS A 128 12.52 7.29 6.93
N GLY A 129 12.96 6.18 6.38
CA GLY A 129 12.12 5.21 5.70
C GLY A 129 12.78 4.73 4.42
N GLN A 130 12.84 3.41 4.24
CA GLN A 130 13.16 2.81 2.94
C GLN A 130 11.89 2.66 2.10
N GLU A 131 10.73 2.87 2.71
CA GLU A 131 9.39 2.66 2.21
C GLU A 131 8.41 3.63 2.89
N THR A 132 7.23 3.80 2.30
CA THR A 132 6.09 4.46 2.94
C THR A 132 5.11 3.39 3.43
N ARG A 133 4.85 3.33 4.74
CA ARG A 133 3.80 2.45 5.29
C ARG A 133 2.44 2.96 4.85
N VAL A 134 1.56 2.05 4.44
CA VAL A 134 0.19 2.38 4.05
C VAL A 134 -0.81 1.53 4.81
N ALA A 135 -2.00 2.08 5.04
CA ALA A 135 -3.14 1.33 5.51
C ALA A 135 -4.41 1.81 4.81
N SER A 136 -5.41 0.95 4.73
CA SER A 136 -6.74 1.38 4.32
C SER A 136 -7.84 0.64 5.04
N VAL A 137 -8.92 1.36 5.30
CA VAL A 137 -10.08 0.89 6.04
C VAL A 137 -11.33 1.18 5.22
N THR A 138 -12.15 0.16 4.99
CA THR A 138 -13.51 0.34 4.50
C THR A 138 -14.48 -0.06 5.61
N VAL A 139 -15.43 0.81 5.93
CA VAL A 139 -16.59 0.50 6.79
C VAL A 139 -17.83 0.54 5.91
N GLU A 140 -18.73 -0.43 6.06
CA GLU A 140 -20.00 -0.49 5.32
C GLU A 140 -21.12 -1.00 6.21
N GLY A 141 -22.31 -0.43 6.07
CA GLY A 141 -23.49 -0.79 6.87
C GLY A 141 -23.50 -0.16 8.27
N LYS A 142 -24.62 -0.31 8.98
CA LYS A 142 -24.85 0.29 10.31
C LYS A 142 -25.28 -0.76 11.33
N GLY A 143 -25.02 -0.50 12.60
CA GLY A 143 -25.40 -1.39 13.71
C GLY A 143 -24.86 -2.81 13.52
N ASP A 144 -25.70 -3.82 13.77
CA ASP A 144 -25.31 -5.24 13.70
C ASP A 144 -24.91 -5.72 12.29
N ALA A 145 -25.30 -4.97 11.24
CA ALA A 145 -24.94 -5.28 9.86
C ALA A 145 -23.61 -4.61 9.42
N GLN A 146 -22.99 -3.79 10.29
CA GLN A 146 -21.74 -3.10 9.97
C GLN A 146 -20.61 -4.10 9.77
N LYS A 147 -19.87 -3.94 8.67
CA LYS A 147 -18.69 -4.72 8.32
C LYS A 147 -17.50 -3.80 8.12
N THR A 148 -16.31 -4.32 8.42
CA THR A 148 -15.06 -3.61 8.22
C THR A 148 -14.07 -4.46 7.45
N TRP A 149 -13.32 -3.81 6.56
CA TRP A 149 -12.20 -4.41 5.85
C TRP A 149 -10.98 -3.53 6.08
N VAL A 150 -9.89 -4.16 6.53
CA VAL A 150 -8.63 -3.47 6.82
C VAL A 150 -7.53 -4.08 5.98
N THR A 151 -6.72 -3.23 5.36
CA THR A 151 -5.45 -3.63 4.77
C THR A 151 -4.31 -2.80 5.34
N SER A 152 -3.14 -3.41 5.48
CA SER A 152 -1.87 -2.72 5.71
C SER A 152 -0.90 -3.07 4.61
N GLY A 153 0.16 -2.31 4.47
CA GLY A 153 1.16 -2.55 3.45
C GLY A 153 2.25 -1.50 3.44
N PHE A 154 3.01 -1.50 2.37
CA PHE A 154 3.96 -0.43 2.09
C PHE A 154 4.14 -0.25 0.58
N LYS A 155 4.66 0.91 0.21
CA LYS A 155 5.09 1.24 -1.15
C LYS A 155 6.50 1.80 -1.16
N ASP A 156 7.09 1.85 -2.35
CA ASP A 156 8.40 2.45 -2.62
C ASP A 156 9.61 1.74 -1.98
N LEU A 157 9.45 0.49 -1.52
CA LEU A 157 10.57 -0.27 -0.95
C LEU A 157 11.49 -0.76 -2.07
N VAL A 158 12.63 -0.09 -2.26
CA VAL A 158 13.65 -0.54 -3.22
C VAL A 158 14.53 -1.63 -2.59
N ILE A 159 14.49 -2.83 -3.18
CA ILE A 159 15.30 -3.98 -2.77
C ILE A 159 16.02 -4.58 -3.97
N LEU A 160 17.24 -5.09 -3.73
CA LEU A 160 18.12 -5.65 -4.76
C LEU A 160 18.86 -6.86 -4.21
N LYS A 161 19.01 -7.90 -5.04
CA LYS A 161 20.04 -8.94 -4.89
C LYS A 161 20.96 -8.91 -6.12
N SER A 162 22.27 -8.99 -5.88
CA SER A 162 23.30 -8.87 -6.92
C SER A 162 23.54 -10.17 -7.69
N THR A 163 23.15 -11.31 -7.11
CA THR A 163 23.22 -12.67 -7.66
C THR A 163 22.09 -13.49 -7.05
N GLY A 164 22.06 -14.81 -7.28
CA GLY A 164 21.03 -15.70 -6.76
C GLY A 164 19.67 -15.49 -7.43
N SER A 165 19.71 -15.08 -8.70
CA SER A 165 18.55 -14.86 -9.55
C SER A 165 18.88 -15.27 -10.98
N GLU A 166 17.92 -15.96 -11.60
CA GLU A 166 18.01 -16.55 -12.93
C GLU A 166 16.79 -16.13 -13.76
N PHE A 167 16.87 -16.39 -15.06
CA PHE A 167 15.74 -16.36 -15.98
C PHE A 167 16.08 -17.16 -17.24
N ALA A 168 15.52 -18.35 -17.36
CA ALA A 168 15.77 -19.27 -18.46
C ALA A 168 14.55 -20.17 -18.69
N GLY A 169 14.51 -20.88 -19.82
CA GLY A 169 13.43 -21.80 -20.17
C GLY A 169 12.09 -21.11 -20.45
N PHE A 170 12.12 -19.82 -20.81
CA PHE A 170 10.95 -19.07 -21.26
C PHE A 170 10.55 -19.45 -22.69
N LEU A 171 9.33 -19.09 -23.07
CA LEU A 171 8.86 -19.23 -24.44
C LEU A 171 9.63 -18.27 -25.35
N GLU A 172 9.93 -18.75 -26.56
CA GLU A 172 10.57 -17.96 -27.60
C GLU A 172 9.63 -17.85 -28.81
N ASP A 173 9.58 -16.66 -29.40
CA ASP A 173 8.88 -16.37 -30.64
C ASP A 173 9.80 -15.60 -31.60
N SER A 174 9.26 -15.14 -32.74
CA SER A 174 10.02 -14.40 -33.75
C SER A 174 10.59 -13.05 -33.29
N TYR A 175 10.21 -12.56 -32.10
CA TYR A 175 10.66 -11.28 -31.54
C TYR A 175 11.52 -11.45 -30.28
N THR A 176 11.82 -12.69 -29.90
CA THR A 176 12.60 -12.99 -28.70
C THR A 176 14.09 -12.88 -29.01
N VAL A 177 14.72 -11.85 -28.45
CA VAL A 177 16.18 -11.62 -28.49
C VAL A 177 16.83 -11.68 -27.10
N LEU A 178 16.02 -11.94 -26.07
CA LEU A 178 16.49 -12.04 -24.70
C LEU A 178 17.26 -13.35 -24.54
N GLU A 179 18.51 -13.27 -24.11
CA GLU A 179 19.30 -14.45 -23.80
C GLU A 179 18.96 -14.99 -22.40
N PRO A 180 18.90 -16.33 -22.22
CA PRO A 180 18.73 -16.92 -20.90
C PRO A 180 19.95 -16.61 -20.02
N THR A 181 19.71 -16.45 -18.72
CA THR A 181 20.76 -16.24 -17.73
C THR A 181 20.53 -17.06 -16.47
N HIS A 182 21.61 -17.54 -15.89
CA HIS A 182 21.66 -18.26 -14.61
C HIS A 182 22.32 -17.44 -13.50
N ASP A 183 22.67 -16.18 -13.78
CA ASP A 183 23.12 -15.22 -12.79
C ASP A 183 22.84 -13.79 -13.28
N ARG A 184 21.99 -13.07 -12.55
CA ARG A 184 21.68 -11.68 -12.82
C ARG A 184 21.31 -10.93 -11.55
N VAL A 185 21.46 -9.61 -11.61
CA VAL A 185 20.83 -8.70 -10.65
C VAL A 185 19.31 -8.82 -10.76
N MET A 186 18.64 -8.85 -9.61
CA MET A 186 17.19 -8.66 -9.49
C MET A 186 16.93 -7.50 -8.55
N ALA A 187 16.29 -6.45 -9.06
CA ALA A 187 15.92 -5.27 -8.29
C ALA A 187 14.46 -4.90 -8.52
N THR A 188 13.78 -4.42 -7.49
CA THR A 188 12.38 -3.97 -7.59
C THR A 188 12.12 -2.79 -6.66
N SER A 189 11.12 -1.99 -7.01
CA SER A 189 10.48 -1.03 -6.09
C SER A 189 9.15 -1.63 -5.65
N LEU A 190 9.18 -2.40 -4.57
CA LEU A 190 8.06 -3.22 -4.14
C LEU A 190 6.93 -2.37 -3.55
N GLU A 191 5.73 -2.52 -4.10
CA GLU A 191 4.47 -2.17 -3.46
C GLU A 191 3.76 -3.44 -3.03
N THR A 192 3.28 -3.47 -1.80
CA THR A 192 2.51 -4.59 -1.26
C THR A 192 1.41 -4.11 -0.32
N ARG A 193 0.30 -4.84 -0.31
CA ARG A 193 -0.79 -4.68 0.65
C ARG A 193 -1.36 -6.03 1.00
N TRP A 194 -1.70 -6.25 2.27
CA TRP A 194 -2.33 -7.47 2.75
C TRP A 194 -3.62 -7.17 3.50
N ARG A 195 -4.59 -8.08 3.41
CA ARG A 195 -5.92 -7.93 4.03
C ARG A 195 -6.05 -8.81 5.26
N TYR A 196 -6.55 -8.22 6.34
CA TYR A 196 -6.85 -8.93 7.58
C TYR A 196 -8.25 -9.55 7.56
N THR A 197 -8.43 -10.63 8.31
CA THR A 197 -9.74 -11.25 8.58
C THR A 197 -10.39 -10.76 9.88
N ARG A 198 -9.67 -9.98 10.70
CA ARG A 198 -10.09 -9.47 12.01
C ARG A 198 -9.40 -8.14 12.34
N THR A 199 -9.90 -7.42 13.34
CA THR A 199 -9.40 -6.09 13.73
C THR A 199 -8.72 -6.03 15.10
N ASP A 200 -8.77 -7.10 15.87
CA ASP A 200 -8.05 -7.26 17.14
C ASP A 200 -6.65 -7.85 16.86
N VAL A 201 -5.80 -6.99 16.28
CA VAL A 201 -4.45 -7.29 15.80
C VAL A 201 -3.48 -6.26 16.37
N ASP A 202 -2.26 -6.69 16.70
CA ASP A 202 -1.15 -5.77 16.93
C ASP A 202 -0.63 -5.29 15.57
N TRP A 203 -1.13 -4.14 15.14
CA TRP A 203 -0.88 -3.60 13.80
C TRP A 203 0.58 -3.36 13.51
N ASP A 204 1.30 -2.76 14.46
CA ASP A 204 2.69 -2.36 14.27
C ASP A 204 3.61 -3.57 14.28
N ALA A 205 3.43 -4.49 15.23
CA ALA A 205 4.20 -5.73 15.28
C ALA A 205 3.94 -6.60 14.04
N THR A 206 2.69 -6.65 13.56
CA THR A 206 2.34 -7.38 12.34
C THR A 206 2.96 -6.74 11.12
N TYR A 207 2.90 -5.41 10.98
CA TYR A 207 3.56 -4.69 9.88
C TYR A 207 5.06 -4.97 9.84
N THR A 208 5.77 -4.78 10.96
CA THR A 208 7.21 -5.01 11.04
C THR A 208 7.55 -6.45 10.69
N GLY A 209 6.83 -7.42 11.27
CA GLY A 209 7.15 -8.82 11.08
C GLY A 209 6.71 -9.39 9.71
N ALA A 210 5.70 -8.82 9.06
CA ALA A 210 5.32 -9.15 7.69
C ALA A 210 6.35 -8.61 6.69
N LYS A 211 6.73 -7.32 6.81
CA LYS A 211 7.81 -6.74 5.99
C LYS A 211 9.10 -7.53 6.13
N GLN A 212 9.49 -7.88 7.36
CA GLN A 212 10.67 -8.69 7.61
C GLN A 212 10.61 -10.05 6.91
N ALA A 213 9.49 -10.78 7.06
CA ALA A 213 9.32 -12.08 6.42
C ALA A 213 9.44 -11.99 4.88
N MET A 214 8.86 -10.95 4.28
CA MET A 214 8.98 -10.69 2.84
C MET A 214 10.43 -10.42 2.43
N VAL A 215 11.14 -9.54 3.14
CA VAL A 215 12.53 -9.18 2.80
C VAL A 215 13.48 -10.36 3.01
N GLU A 216 13.30 -11.14 4.07
CA GLU A 216 14.06 -12.38 4.30
C GLU A 216 13.83 -13.40 3.18
N ARG A 217 12.57 -13.64 2.78
CA ARG A 217 12.29 -14.54 1.64
C ARG A 217 12.84 -14.02 0.33
N PHE A 218 12.76 -12.72 0.08
CA PHE A 218 13.40 -12.11 -1.09
C PHE A 218 14.89 -12.38 -1.08
N ALA A 219 15.58 -12.24 0.05
CA ALA A 219 17.01 -12.46 0.16
C ALA A 219 17.40 -13.95 -0.06
N ASP A 220 16.76 -14.87 0.66
CA ASP A 220 17.21 -16.26 0.75
C ASP A 220 16.77 -17.17 -0.41
N VAL A 221 15.72 -16.81 -1.16
CA VAL A 221 15.25 -17.65 -2.27
C VAL A 221 16.20 -17.55 -3.46
N GLN A 222 16.69 -18.68 -3.97
CA GLN A 222 17.27 -18.77 -5.31
C GLN A 222 16.13 -18.50 -6.31
N SER A 223 16.13 -17.31 -6.91
CA SER A 223 15.00 -16.87 -7.74
C SER A 223 15.14 -17.42 -9.16
N LEU A 224 14.21 -18.27 -9.59
CA LEU A 224 14.13 -18.71 -10.99
C LEU A 224 13.31 -17.74 -11.86
N ALA A 225 12.48 -16.92 -11.21
CA ALA A 225 11.71 -15.83 -11.81
C ALA A 225 11.20 -14.89 -10.70
N LEU A 226 10.96 -13.62 -11.04
CA LEU A 226 10.38 -12.67 -10.07
C LEU A 226 9.00 -13.10 -9.60
N GLN A 227 8.21 -13.77 -10.46
CA GLN A 227 6.93 -14.39 -10.14
C GLN A 227 7.05 -15.38 -8.97
N GLN A 228 8.06 -16.27 -9.02
CA GLN A 228 8.33 -17.25 -7.96
C GLN A 228 8.68 -16.53 -6.66
N THR A 229 9.56 -15.53 -6.74
CA THR A 229 9.96 -14.74 -5.56
C THR A 229 8.75 -14.06 -4.90
N LEU A 230 7.86 -13.44 -5.67
CA LEU A 230 6.64 -12.84 -5.11
C LEU A 230 5.74 -13.87 -4.44
N PHE A 231 5.57 -15.05 -5.04
CA PHE A 231 4.79 -16.12 -4.44
C PHE A 231 5.38 -16.56 -3.09
N GLU A 232 6.68 -16.83 -3.03
CA GLU A 232 7.36 -17.25 -1.79
C GLU A 232 7.33 -16.17 -0.71
N MET A 233 7.47 -14.89 -1.08
CA MET A 233 7.31 -13.76 -0.16
C MET A 233 5.90 -13.70 0.45
N GLY A 234 4.87 -13.79 -0.40
CA GLY A 234 3.48 -13.78 0.05
C GLY A 234 3.15 -14.99 0.93
N LYS A 235 3.61 -16.18 0.51
CA LYS A 235 3.45 -17.43 1.26
C LYS A 235 4.04 -17.34 2.67
N ALA A 236 5.26 -16.82 2.82
CA ALA A 236 5.88 -16.69 4.14
C ALA A 236 5.11 -15.75 5.09
N VAL A 237 4.49 -14.69 4.56
CA VAL A 237 3.62 -13.82 5.36
C VAL A 237 2.37 -14.57 5.79
N LEU A 238 1.70 -15.26 4.86
CA LEU A 238 0.50 -16.02 5.18
C LEU A 238 0.80 -17.15 6.18
N GLU A 239 1.87 -17.92 6.02
CA GLU A 239 2.24 -18.96 6.98
C GLU A 239 2.51 -18.40 8.39
N LYS A 240 3.12 -17.21 8.48
CA LYS A 240 3.42 -16.54 9.76
C LYS A 240 2.20 -15.92 10.43
N TYR A 241 1.23 -15.42 9.65
CA TYR A 241 0.07 -14.68 10.16
C TYR A 241 -1.25 -15.32 9.68
N PRO A 242 -1.84 -16.24 10.49
CA PRO A 242 -3.10 -16.92 10.17
C PRO A 242 -4.28 -15.98 9.88
N PHE A 243 -4.27 -14.78 10.46
CA PHE A 243 -5.32 -13.78 10.33
C PHE A 243 -5.13 -12.81 9.15
N ILE A 244 -4.16 -13.06 8.27
CA ILE A 244 -4.06 -12.43 6.96
C ILE A 244 -4.64 -13.38 5.91
N ALA A 245 -5.59 -12.89 5.12
CA ALA A 245 -6.32 -13.67 4.11
C ALA A 245 -5.59 -13.72 2.76
N GLU A 246 -5.09 -12.57 2.32
CA GLU A 246 -4.43 -12.43 1.03
C GLU A 246 -3.41 -11.27 1.08
N ILE A 247 -2.43 -11.32 0.19
CA ILE A 247 -1.41 -10.29 -0.03
C ILE A 247 -1.27 -10.03 -1.52
N ARG A 248 -1.35 -8.75 -1.91
CA ARG A 248 -1.22 -8.26 -3.29
C ARG A 248 0.08 -7.50 -3.43
N MET A 249 0.85 -7.82 -4.47
CA MET A 249 2.15 -7.24 -4.74
C MET A 249 2.23 -6.71 -6.17
N SER A 250 2.90 -5.58 -6.31
CA SER A 250 3.30 -4.99 -7.59
C SER A 250 4.81 -4.75 -7.54
N ALA A 251 5.54 -5.39 -8.46
CA ALA A 251 6.99 -5.42 -8.45
C ALA A 251 7.52 -5.12 -9.87
N PRO A 252 7.88 -3.85 -10.16
CA PRO A 252 8.60 -3.53 -11.38
C PRO A 252 10.00 -4.14 -11.32
N ASN A 253 10.39 -4.92 -12.32
CA ASN A 253 11.75 -5.38 -12.50
C ASN A 253 12.62 -4.21 -12.96
N LYS A 254 13.37 -3.61 -12.02
CA LYS A 254 14.27 -2.50 -12.29
C LYS A 254 15.55 -3.04 -12.93
N HIS A 255 15.62 -2.95 -14.25
CA HIS A 255 16.70 -3.58 -15.03
C HIS A 255 18.07 -3.00 -14.68
N HIS A 256 19.01 -3.90 -14.42
CA HIS A 256 20.43 -3.61 -14.31
C HIS A 256 21.14 -4.43 -15.40
N PHE A 257 21.37 -3.80 -16.55
CA PHE A 257 21.99 -4.46 -17.69
C PHE A 257 23.50 -4.47 -17.52
N VAL A 258 24.15 -5.63 -17.70
CA VAL A 258 25.61 -5.72 -17.74
C VAL A 258 26.10 -4.81 -18.86
N TYR A 259 26.95 -3.84 -18.52
CA TYR A 259 27.41 -2.86 -19.49
C TYR A 259 28.49 -3.45 -20.39
N ASP A 260 28.32 -3.34 -21.72
CA ASP A 260 29.33 -3.83 -22.66
C ASP A 260 30.57 -2.93 -22.69
N LEU A 261 31.67 -3.45 -22.13
CA LEU A 261 32.97 -2.79 -22.10
C LEU A 261 33.95 -3.34 -23.14
N SER A 262 33.53 -4.28 -24.02
CA SER A 262 34.39 -4.93 -25.01
C SER A 262 35.02 -3.94 -25.99
N ARG A 263 34.30 -2.87 -26.33
CA ARG A 263 34.80 -1.76 -27.18
C ARG A 263 36.00 -1.02 -26.59
N PHE A 264 36.29 -1.20 -25.30
CA PHE A 264 37.46 -0.67 -24.61
C PHE A 264 38.52 -1.74 -24.32
N GLY A 265 38.31 -2.99 -24.75
CA GLY A 265 39.21 -4.11 -24.45
C GLY A 265 39.15 -4.59 -23.00
N LEU A 266 38.04 -4.36 -22.30
CA LEU A 266 37.85 -4.74 -20.90
C LEU A 266 36.78 -5.84 -20.77
N GLU A 267 37.05 -6.82 -19.91
CA GLU A 267 36.04 -7.79 -19.46
C GLU A 267 35.14 -7.17 -18.38
N ASN A 268 33.90 -7.67 -18.27
CA ASN A 268 32.95 -7.25 -17.24
C ASN A 268 32.22 -8.48 -16.67
N PRO A 269 32.80 -9.16 -15.66
CA PRO A 269 32.20 -10.35 -15.07
C PRO A 269 31.08 -9.99 -14.08
N ASN A 270 30.00 -9.38 -14.59
CA ASN A 270 28.83 -8.94 -13.81
C ASN A 270 29.15 -7.94 -12.69
N GLU A 271 30.01 -6.94 -12.97
CA GLU A 271 30.43 -5.93 -11.98
C GLU A 271 29.90 -4.53 -12.30
N VAL A 272 29.87 -4.15 -13.57
CA VAL A 272 29.43 -2.83 -14.03
C VAL A 272 28.09 -2.95 -14.76
N PHE A 273 27.08 -2.24 -14.25
CA PHE A 273 25.71 -2.28 -14.77
C PHE A 273 25.20 -0.90 -15.16
N ASN A 274 24.35 -0.83 -16.19
CA ASN A 274 23.45 0.29 -16.40
C ASN A 274 22.12 0.02 -15.67
N ALA A 275 21.79 0.84 -14.67
CA ALA A 275 20.51 0.81 -13.98
C ALA A 275 19.50 1.67 -14.77
N ASP A 276 18.69 1.01 -15.59
CA ASP A 276 17.78 1.69 -16.51
C ASP A 276 16.57 2.27 -15.77
N ASP A 277 16.06 3.44 -16.20
CA ASP A 277 14.86 4.02 -15.61
C ASP A 277 13.60 3.36 -16.19
N ARG A 278 13.53 3.26 -17.53
CA ARG A 278 12.42 2.74 -18.33
C ARG A 278 12.94 2.16 -19.67
N PRO A 279 12.25 1.15 -20.24
CA PRO A 279 11.08 0.46 -19.71
C PRO A 279 11.44 -0.50 -18.56
N TYR A 280 10.44 -1.04 -17.89
CA TYR A 280 10.62 -2.09 -16.88
C TYR A 280 9.55 -3.16 -17.06
N GLY A 281 9.92 -4.42 -16.80
CA GLY A 281 8.91 -5.47 -16.63
C GLY A 281 8.06 -5.17 -15.39
N LEU A 282 6.75 -5.37 -15.45
CA LEU A 282 5.86 -5.21 -14.30
C LEU A 282 5.23 -6.55 -13.94
N ILE A 283 5.66 -7.11 -12.81
CA ILE A 283 5.15 -8.39 -12.33
C ILE A 283 4.22 -8.10 -11.16
N GLN A 284 3.03 -8.68 -11.20
CA GLN A 284 2.01 -8.52 -10.16
C GLN A 284 1.50 -9.88 -9.73
N ALA A 285 1.24 -10.05 -8.44
CA ALA A 285 0.74 -11.30 -7.89
C ALA A 285 -0.21 -11.02 -6.71
N THR A 286 -1.24 -11.86 -6.60
CA THR A 286 -2.01 -12.04 -5.36
C THR A 286 -1.70 -13.43 -4.84
N VAL A 287 -1.28 -13.53 -3.58
CA VAL A 287 -1.15 -14.80 -2.87
C VAL A 287 -2.22 -14.82 -1.80
N GLU A 288 -3.06 -15.84 -1.79
CA GLU A 288 -4.22 -15.92 -0.91
C GLU A 288 -4.38 -17.32 -0.33
N ARG A 289 -5.12 -17.40 0.78
CA ARG A 289 -5.61 -18.67 1.29
C ARG A 289 -6.80 -19.13 0.45
N ASP A 290 -6.91 -20.44 0.26
CA ASP A 290 -8.05 -21.06 -0.42
C ASP A 290 -9.37 -20.87 0.34
N ASP A 291 -9.30 -20.71 1.66
CA ASP A 291 -10.43 -20.44 2.55
C ASP A 291 -10.63 -18.94 2.86
N ALA A 292 -9.93 -18.04 2.15
CA ALA A 292 -10.07 -16.61 2.34
C ALA A 292 -11.53 -16.15 2.13
N PRO A 293 -12.12 -15.39 3.06
CA PRO A 293 -13.46 -14.84 2.86
C PRO A 293 -13.44 -13.80 1.74
N ASP A 294 -14.61 -13.59 1.10
CA ASP A 294 -14.81 -12.61 0.05
C ASP A 294 -14.19 -11.25 0.43
N ALA A 295 -13.39 -10.71 -0.49
CA ALA A 295 -12.64 -9.48 -0.23
C ALA A 295 -13.54 -8.25 -0.14
N GLY A 296 -14.80 -8.33 -0.58
CA GLY A 296 -15.75 -7.23 -0.57
C GLY A 296 -15.16 -5.96 -1.20
N PRO A 297 -15.35 -4.79 -0.56
CA PRO A 297 -14.79 -3.53 -1.02
C PRO A 297 -13.35 -3.26 -0.54
N ALA A 298 -12.61 -4.23 0.02
CA ALA A 298 -11.29 -4.00 0.60
C ALA A 298 -10.27 -3.40 -0.38
N TRP A 299 -10.36 -3.80 -1.64
CA TRP A 299 -9.46 -3.41 -2.73
C TRP A 299 -10.00 -2.28 -3.61
N ARG A 300 -11.18 -1.73 -3.30
CA ARG A 300 -11.70 -0.53 -3.96
C ARG A 300 -10.99 0.68 -3.40
N THR A 301 -10.33 1.44 -4.27
CA THR A 301 -9.57 2.63 -3.88
C THR A 301 -10.47 3.84 -3.65
N TYR A 302 -9.91 4.90 -3.06
CA TYR A 302 -10.58 6.20 -2.91
C TYR A 302 -10.71 6.98 -4.25
N SER A 303 -10.01 6.55 -5.31
CA SER A 303 -10.12 7.04 -6.69
C SER A 303 -10.96 6.07 -7.54
N VAL A 304 -11.84 6.57 -8.41
CA VAL A 304 -12.62 5.71 -9.32
C VAL A 304 -11.83 5.35 -10.59
N VAL A 305 -10.75 6.09 -10.90
CA VAL A 305 -9.97 5.94 -12.13
C VAL A 305 -8.63 5.21 -11.93
N GLY A 306 -8.41 4.65 -10.73
CA GLY A 306 -7.09 4.18 -10.31
C GLY A 306 -6.27 5.28 -9.67
#